data_AF-A0A2J4ZG48-F1
#
_entry.id   AF-A0A2J4ZG48-F1
#
_cell.length_a   1.000
_cell.length_b   1.000
_cell.length_c   1.000
_cell.angle_alpha   90.00
_cell.angle_beta   90.00
_cell.angle_gamma   90.00
#
_symmetry.space_group_name_H-M   'P 1'
#
loop_
_entity.id
_entity.type
_entity.pdbx_description
1 polymer ?
#
loop_
_entity_poly.entity_id
_entity_poly.type
_entity_poly.pdbx_seq_one_letter_code
_entity_poly.pdbx_strand_id
1 'polypeptide(L)'
;MSPVTITLSLLVFSIVMFVWEKIPLAVTAMIVCITLVVTGVFDVKTAFAGFINQNVILFVAMFVVGGALFETGVTDKIGSMVTRYART
;
A
#
# COMPACT_ATOMS: atom_id res chain seq x y z
N MET A 1 -23.29 -20.39 0.31
CA MET A 1 -21.81 -20.52 0.32
C MET A 1 -21.33 -20.16 1.71
N SER A 2 -20.43 -20.93 2.32
CA SER A 2 -19.90 -20.57 3.64
C SER A 2 -19.04 -19.29 3.52
N PRO A 3 -19.03 -18.40 4.53
CA PRO A 3 -18.18 -17.21 4.51
C PRO A 3 -16.71 -17.55 4.24
N VAL A 4 -16.23 -18.65 4.85
CA VAL A 4 -14.85 -19.15 4.70
C VAL A 4 -14.50 -19.48 3.25
N THR A 5 -15.41 -20.11 2.52
CA THR A 5 -15.20 -20.45 1.10
C THR A 5 -15.04 -19.19 0.25
N ILE A 6 -15.84 -18.15 0.53
CA ILE A 6 -15.78 -16.86 -0.18
C ILE A 6 -14.44 -16.19 0.11
N THR A 7 -14.02 -16.13 1.38
CA THR A 7 -12.75 -15.50 1.76
C THR A 7 -11.54 -16.22 1.15
N LEU A 8 -11.51 -17.55 1.18
CA LEU A 8 -10.42 -18.33 0.60
C LEU A 8 -10.36 -18.22 -0.93
N SER A 9 -11.50 -18.22 -1.62
CA SER A 9 -11.52 -18.02 -3.07
C SER A 9 -11.01 -16.63 -3.46
N LEU A 10 -11.39 -15.58 -2.71
CA LEU A 10 -10.89 -14.23 -2.89
C LEU A 10 -9.40 -14.11 -2.56
N LEU A 11 -8.89 -14.83 -1.56
CA LEU A 11 -7.47 -14.88 -1.25
C LEU A 11 -6.67 -15.41 -2.45
N VAL A 12 -7.07 -16.55 -3.00
CA VAL A 12 -6.42 -17.14 -4.18
C VAL A 12 -6.49 -16.20 -5.37
N PHE A 13 -7.65 -15.59 -5.62
CA PHE A 13 -7.82 -14.59 -6.67
C PHE A 13 -6.87 -13.39 -6.48
N SER A 14 -6.76 -12.88 -5.25
CA SER A 14 -5.88 -11.75 -4.91
C SER A 14 -4.42 -12.07 -5.19
N ILE A 15 -3.96 -13.25 -4.78
CA ILE A 15 -2.58 -13.71 -5.00
C ILE A 15 -2.30 -13.80 -6.50
N VAL A 16 -3.20 -14.41 -7.28
CA VAL A 16 -3.02 -14.53 -8.73
C VAL A 16 -2.96 -13.16 -9.40
N MET A 17 -3.85 -12.24 -9.04
CA MET A 17 -3.81 -10.88 -9.60
C MET A 17 -2.57 -10.08 -9.19
N PHE A 18 -2.09 -10.23 -7.95
CA PHE A 18 -0.85 -9.59 -7.49
C PHE A 18 0.39 -10.14 -8.18
N VAL A 19 0.43 -11.44 -8.51
CA VAL A 19 1.57 -12.01 -9.25
C VAL A 19 1.53 -11.60 -10.72
N TRP A 20 0.34 -11.50 -11.30
CA TRP A 20 0.21 -11.17 -12.73
C TRP A 20 0.41 -9.68 -13.02
N GLU A 21 0.24 -8.80 -12.02
CA GLU A 21 0.38 -7.34 -12.07
C GLU A 21 -0.25 -6.66 -13.31
N LYS A 22 -1.22 -7.31 -13.95
CA LYS A 22 -1.88 -6.77 -15.16
C LYS A 22 -2.69 -5.52 -14.86
N ILE A 23 -3.18 -5.40 -13.63
CA ILE A 23 -3.83 -4.20 -13.11
C ILE A 23 -3.00 -3.69 -11.92
N PRO A 24 -2.99 -2.36 -11.66
CA PRO A 24 -2.24 -1.80 -10.54
C PRO A 24 -2.60 -2.49 -9.22
N LEU A 25 -1.59 -2.80 -8.41
CA LEU A 25 -1.77 -3.50 -7.13
C LEU A 25 -2.83 -2.83 -6.23
N ALA A 26 -2.85 -1.50 -6.21
CA ALA A 26 -3.84 -0.72 -5.47
C ALA A 26 -5.28 -0.97 -5.95
N VAL A 27 -5.49 -1.12 -7.26
CA VAL A 27 -6.81 -1.39 -7.85
C VAL A 27 -7.26 -2.81 -7.50
N THR A 28 -6.36 -3.80 -7.60
CA THR A 28 -6.64 -5.18 -7.17
C THR A 28 -7.10 -5.24 -5.71
N ALA A 29 -6.37 -4.57 -4.81
CA ALA A 29 -6.70 -4.53 -3.39
C ALA A 29 -8.10 -3.91 -3.14
N MET A 30 -8.44 -2.85 -3.87
CA MET A 30 -9.76 -2.22 -3.78
C MET A 30 -10.89 -3.13 -4.29
N ILE A 31 -10.68 -3.87 -5.39
CA ILE A 31 -11.66 -4.84 -5.91
C ILE A 31 -11.95 -5.91 -4.86
N VAL A 32 -10.92 -6.46 -4.22
CA VAL A 32 -11.06 -7.49 -3.19
C VAL A 32 -11.81 -6.93 -1.98
N CYS A 33 -11.46 -5.73 -1.54
CA CYS A 33 -12.12 -5.04 -0.43
C CYS A 33 -13.63 -4.84 -0.72
N ILE A 34 -13.98 -4.31 -1.89
CA ILE A 34 -15.37 -4.09 -2.30
C ILE A 34 -16.11 -5.43 -2.39
N THR A 35 -15.48 -6.46 -2.95
CA THR A 35 -16.11 -7.78 -3.11
C THR A 35 -16.40 -8.42 -1.75
N LEU A 36 -15.53 -8.27 -0.75
CA LEU A 36 -15.76 -8.74 0.62
C LEU A 36 -16.96 -8.05 1.30
N VAL A 37 -17.15 -6.76 1.04
CA VAL A 37 -18.31 -6.00 1.55
C VAL A 37 -19.60 -6.42 0.84
N VAL A 38 -19.58 -6.51 -0.49
CA VAL A 38 -20.76 -6.90 -1.30
C VAL A 38 -21.21 -8.33 -1.01
N THR A 39 -20.27 -9.23 -0.73
CA THR A 39 -20.58 -10.61 -0.34
C THR A 39 -21.06 -10.75 1.13
N GLY A 40 -21.09 -9.66 1.90
CA GLY A 40 -21.56 -9.63 3.29
C GLY A 40 -20.62 -10.33 4.28
N VAL A 41 -19.38 -10.65 3.87
CA VAL A 41 -18.38 -11.28 4.74
C VAL A 41 -17.85 -10.27 5.76
N PHE A 42 -17.69 -9.01 5.35
CA PHE A 42 -17.30 -7.90 6.22
C PHE A 42 -18.29 -6.73 6.14
N ASP A 43 -18.43 -6.02 7.26
CA ASP A 43 -19.03 -4.68 7.28
C ASP A 43 -18.05 -3.64 6.69
N VAL A 44 -18.58 -2.52 6.21
CA VAL A 44 -17.80 -1.42 5.61
C VAL A 44 -16.70 -0.95 6.58
N LYS A 45 -17.02 -0.81 7.87
CA LYS A 45 -16.03 -0.38 8.87
C LYS A 45 -14.88 -1.38 9.01
N THR A 46 -15.18 -2.67 9.02
CA THR A 46 -14.19 -3.74 9.15
C THR A 46 -13.31 -3.83 7.91
N ALA A 47 -13.90 -3.69 6.71
CA ALA A 47 -13.15 -3.69 5.45
C ALA A 47 -12.17 -2.51 5.35
N PHE A 48 -12.57 -1.32 5.83
CA PHE A 48 -11.71 -0.13 5.83
C PHE A 48 -10.71 -0.05 7.00
N ALA A 49 -10.87 -0.88 8.04
CA ALA A 49 -9.99 -0.85 9.22
C ALA A 49 -8.51 -1.08 8.86
N GLY A 50 -8.22 -1.85 7.80
CA GLY A 50 -6.85 -2.05 7.31
C GLY A 50 -6.20 -0.79 6.74
N PHE A 51 -6.98 0.11 6.13
CA PHE A 51 -6.47 1.35 5.52
C PHE A 51 -6.11 2.43 6.56
N ILE A 52 -6.76 2.40 7.72
CA ILE A 52 -6.55 3.36 8.83
C ILE A 52 -5.52 2.80 9.85
N ASN A 53 -4.80 1.73 9.50
CA ASN A 53 -3.80 1.16 10.36
C ASN A 53 -2.64 2.16 10.58
N GLN A 54 -2.16 2.29 11.81
CA GLN A 54 -1.08 3.21 12.18
C GLN A 54 0.17 3.03 11.29
N ASN A 55 0.50 1.80 10.90
CA ASN A 55 1.64 1.52 10.03
C ASN A 55 1.42 2.09 8.61
N VAL A 56 0.18 2.02 8.08
CA VAL A 56 -0.16 2.59 6.77
C VAL A 56 -0.03 4.11 6.81
N ILE A 57 -0.56 4.74 7.87
CA ILE A 57 -0.46 6.19 8.06
C ILE A 57 1.01 6.62 8.19
N LEU A 58 1.83 5.83 8.89
CA LEU A 58 3.27 6.07 9.01
C LEU A 58 3.94 6.10 7.64
N PHE A 59 3.66 5.14 6.74
CA PHE A 59 4.21 5.14 5.38
C PHE A 59 3.81 6.38 4.59
N VAL A 60 2.55 6.80 4.69
CA VAL A 60 2.08 8.05 4.05
C VAL A 60 2.85 9.26 4.59
N ALA A 61 3.03 9.34 5.91
CA ALA A 61 3.81 10.41 6.53
C ALA A 61 5.28 10.38 6.08
N MET A 62 5.89 9.21 5.90
CA MET A 62 7.26 9.09 5.37
C MET A 62 7.37 9.63 3.95
N PHE A 63 6.35 9.45 3.10
CA PHE A 63 6.33 10.08 1.77
C PHE A 63 6.25 11.61 1.85
N VAL A 64 5.46 12.16 2.78
CA VAL A 64 5.37 13.60 3.01
C VAL A 64 6.71 14.16 3.49
N VAL A 65 7.34 13.52 4.48
CA VAL A 65 8.67 13.91 4.98
C VAL A 65 9.71 13.83 3.88
N GLY A 66 9.70 12.77 3.06
CA GLY A 66 10.57 12.63 1.90
C GLY A 66 10.41 13.81 0.93
N GLY A 67 9.17 14.13 0.54
CA GLY A 67 8.87 15.28 -0.33
C GLY A 67 9.37 16.61 0.24
N ALA A 68 9.17 16.85 1.53
CA ALA A 68 9.66 18.06 2.19
C ALA A 68 11.20 18.16 2.19
N LEU A 69 11.92 17.04 2.32
CA LEU A 69 13.38 17.02 2.23
C LEU A 69 13.89 17.35 0.84
N PHE A 70 13.18 16.89 -0.21
CA PHE A 70 13.48 17.28 -1.59
C PHE A 70 13.20 18.77 -1.84
N GLU A 71 12.06 19.28 -1.39
CA GLU A 71 11.66 20.67 -1.63
C GLU A 71 12.52 21.69 -0.87
N THR A 72 13.02 21.32 0.31
CA THR A 72 13.95 22.15 1.10
C THR A 72 15.41 22.09 0.61
N GLY A 73 15.72 21.27 -0.40
CA GLY A 73 17.08 21.10 -0.94
C GLY A 73 18.05 20.40 0.03
N VAL A 74 17.53 19.80 1.11
CA VAL A 74 18.35 19.03 2.06
C VAL A 74 18.93 17.80 1.37
N THR A 75 18.14 17.16 0.50
CA THR A 75 18.59 16.00 -0.28
C THR A 75 19.79 16.34 -1.16
N ASP A 76 19.80 17.50 -1.82
CA ASP A 76 20.90 17.95 -2.69
C ASP A 76 22.18 18.28 -1.89
N LYS A 77 22.02 18.91 -0.72
CA LYS A 77 23.15 19.19 0.20
C LYS A 77 23.79 17.91 0.71
N ILE A 78 22.99 16.93 1.10
CA ILE A 78 23.51 15.63 1.58
C ILE A 78 24.13 14.85 0.41
N GLY A 79 23.49 14.83 -0.76
CA GLY A 79 24.02 14.15 -1.96
C GLY A 79 25.37 14.71 -2.41
N SER A 80 25.53 16.04 -2.43
CA SER A 80 26.80 16.69 -2.75
C SER A 80 27.88 16.43 -1.70
N MET A 81 27.51 16.34 -0.42
CA MET A 81 28.45 15.95 0.64
C MET A 81 28.94 14.51 0.45
N VAL A 82 28.03 13.55 0.23
CA VAL A 82 28.39 12.13 0.05
C VAL A 82 29.28 11.94 -1.18
N THR A 83 28.92 12.55 -2.32
CA THR A 83 29.72 12.45 -3.56
C THR A 83 31.11 13.06 -3.43
N ARG A 84 31.27 14.12 -2.62
CA ARG A 84 32.58 14.72 -2.33
C ARG A 84 33.51 13.76 -1.57
N TYR A 85 32.99 13.00 -0.60
CA TYR A 85 33.78 12.03 0.15
C TYR A 85 34.01 10.73 -0.61
N ALA A 86 33.04 10.28 -1.42
CA ALA A 86 33.16 9.05 -2.21
C ALA A 86 34.14 9.16 -3.40
N ARG A 87 34.56 10.38 -3.76
CA ARG A 87 35.53 10.64 -4.85
C ARG A 87 36.97 10.79 -4.36
N THR A 88 37.21 10.60 -3.05
CA THR A 88 38.52 10.44 -2.40
C THR A 88 38.74 8.96 -2.12
#